data_AF-A0A368MCY3-F1
#
_entry.id   AF-A0A368MCY3-F1
#
_cell.length_a   1.000
_cell.length_b   1.000
_cell.length_c   1.000
_cell.angle_alpha   90.00
_cell.angle_beta   90.00
_cell.angle_gamma   90.00
#
_symmetry.space_group_name_H-M   'P 1'
#
loop_
_entity.id
_entity.type
_entity.pdbx_description
1 polymer ?
#
loop_
_entity_poly.entity_id
_entity_poly.type
_entity_poly.pdbx_seq_one_letter_code
_entity_poly.pdbx_strand_id
1 'polypeptide(L)'
;MTKITLYFKNLLASLVMFSSLLIGAQDGTYEIREVIPARPTCELPLGEYVGQISIPRAPETAARMDSNNDPCANFVVNYNGFTPEAQAAFQYAVDIWAFSIESSVPINVSATFTSLGQGVLGSAGPATLLTSSVAGTIPNTFYPAALWEKLEGEDRSPFGGTNDINANFNNTTNWYYGTDANPPAGQIDFVTVVLHELGHGLGFTDGWATVTPSFPDDIGSIREPNNNIPAIYAHFIENGSGTDILSLADPSAALGAELTGNDLYCNSPTAIQQLNQGGTLPKLYAPTAWSGGSSISHWDNATFPIGDINSLMRSSVSAGVANHNPGFITLGFFQDMGWGICPGALSVEDFAVSNVAVSPNPFVDEITVTLNKAYSDSFELNLIDINGRLIMSQKSDASNGRLTLSNLSDLDDSLYFVKITNSTTGNNITKKVIKN
;
A
#
# COMPACT_ATOMS: atom_id res chain seq x y z
N MET A 1 -51.45 -72.05 38.91
CA MET A 1 -51.82 -70.76 39.54
C MET A 1 -50.50 -70.09 39.91
N THR A 2 -50.04 -68.98 39.34
CA THR A 2 -50.73 -67.83 38.75
C THR A 2 -49.77 -67.17 37.73
N LYS A 3 -50.26 -66.89 36.52
CA LYS A 3 -49.62 -66.03 35.52
C LYS A 3 -49.86 -64.57 35.89
N ILE A 4 -48.85 -63.70 35.79
CA ILE A 4 -49.03 -62.34 35.24
C ILE A 4 -47.81 -61.97 34.39
N THR A 5 -48.10 -61.67 33.14
CA THR A 5 -47.26 -61.18 32.05
C THR A 5 -47.09 -59.66 32.18
N LEU A 6 -45.93 -59.10 31.81
CA LEU A 6 -45.88 -57.76 31.21
C LEU A 6 -44.72 -57.66 30.22
N TYR A 7 -45.11 -57.41 28.98
CA TYR A 7 -44.30 -57.25 27.77
C TYR A 7 -43.89 -55.78 27.59
N PHE A 8 -42.68 -55.59 27.07
CA PHE A 8 -42.14 -54.51 26.24
C PHE A 8 -42.96 -53.23 26.01
N LYS A 9 -42.28 -52.08 26.17
CA LYS A 9 -42.30 -51.00 25.17
C LYS A 9 -40.93 -50.34 25.04
N ASN A 10 -40.45 -50.34 23.80
CA ASN A 10 -39.29 -49.63 23.28
C ASN A 10 -39.40 -48.13 23.52
N LEU A 11 -38.29 -47.48 23.88
CA LEU A 11 -37.99 -46.15 23.36
C LEU A 11 -36.49 -46.09 23.02
N LEU A 12 -36.22 -45.92 21.72
CA LEU A 12 -34.90 -45.74 21.13
C LEU A 12 -34.19 -44.54 21.79
N ALA A 13 -33.01 -44.77 22.32
CA ALA A 13 -32.02 -43.70 22.47
C ALA A 13 -31.22 -43.64 21.16
N SER A 14 -31.44 -42.59 20.37
CA SER A 14 -30.64 -42.29 19.18
C SER A 14 -29.20 -41.98 19.59
N LEU A 15 -28.33 -42.97 19.43
CA LEU A 15 -26.88 -42.81 19.51
C LEU A 15 -26.43 -42.12 18.22
N VAL A 16 -26.30 -40.79 18.24
CA VAL A 16 -25.65 -40.06 17.14
C VAL A 16 -24.16 -40.38 17.22
N MET A 17 -23.72 -41.32 16.39
CA MET A 17 -22.30 -41.51 16.10
C MET A 17 -21.77 -40.24 15.44
N PHE A 18 -21.05 -39.43 16.21
CA PHE A 18 -20.13 -38.46 15.65
C PHE A 18 -18.99 -39.24 15.00
N SER A 19 -19.13 -39.55 13.71
CA SER A 19 -17.97 -39.88 12.88
C SER A 19 -17.17 -38.59 12.75
N SER A 20 -16.16 -38.43 13.60
CA SER A 20 -15.09 -37.48 13.36
C SER A 20 -14.41 -37.89 12.05
N LEU A 21 -14.82 -37.29 10.93
CA LEU A 21 -13.95 -37.15 9.79
C LEU A 21 -12.77 -36.31 10.28
N LEU A 22 -11.70 -36.99 10.68
CA LEU A 22 -10.36 -36.47 10.55
C LEU A 22 -10.16 -36.25 9.05
N ILE A 23 -10.57 -35.07 8.56
CA ILE A 23 -9.92 -34.46 7.42
C ILE A 23 -8.50 -34.28 7.93
N GLY A 24 -7.59 -35.16 7.51
CA GLY A 24 -6.18 -34.86 7.60
C GLY A 24 -6.00 -33.53 6.90
N ALA A 25 -5.76 -32.48 7.66
CA ALA A 25 -5.01 -31.37 7.12
C ALA A 25 -3.73 -32.01 6.58
N GLN A 26 -3.57 -32.00 5.25
CA GLN A 26 -2.22 -32.04 4.73
C GLN A 26 -1.55 -30.82 5.38
N ASP A 27 -0.71 -31.09 6.37
CA ASP A 27 0.45 -30.25 6.68
C ASP A 27 1.29 -30.25 5.40
N GLY A 28 0.83 -29.52 4.39
CA GLY A 28 1.69 -29.01 3.35
C GLY A 28 2.51 -27.96 4.06
N THR A 29 3.72 -28.32 4.45
CA THR A 29 4.72 -27.37 4.93
C THR A 29 4.74 -26.22 3.94
N TYR A 30 4.26 -25.04 4.34
CA TYR A 30 4.36 -23.87 3.50
C TYR A 30 5.83 -23.53 3.37
N GLU A 31 6.41 -23.77 2.19
CA GLU A 31 7.80 -23.45 1.94
C GLU A 31 7.94 -21.93 1.73
N ILE A 32 8.68 -21.28 2.61
CA ILE A 32 9.20 -19.94 2.37
C ILE A 32 10.12 -20.03 1.16
N ARG A 33 9.84 -19.24 0.13
CA ARG A 33 10.65 -19.14 -1.09
C ARG A 33 11.36 -17.80 -1.08
N GLU A 34 12.61 -17.78 -1.49
CA GLU A 34 13.41 -16.56 -1.66
C GLU A 34 13.89 -16.48 -3.12
N VAL A 35 13.73 -15.31 -3.73
CA VAL A 35 14.23 -15.02 -5.08
C VAL A 35 15.06 -13.74 -5.04
N ILE A 36 16.28 -13.81 -5.56
CA ILE A 36 17.12 -12.64 -5.84
C ILE A 36 16.77 -12.18 -7.27
N PRO A 37 16.27 -10.94 -7.46
CA PRO A 37 16.02 -10.41 -8.80
C PRO A 37 17.27 -10.43 -9.66
N ALA A 38 17.15 -10.90 -10.91
CA ALA A 38 18.29 -11.06 -11.81
C ALA A 38 18.82 -9.74 -12.40
N ARG A 39 18.09 -8.62 -12.21
CA ARG A 39 18.42 -7.29 -12.73
C ARG A 39 17.93 -6.22 -11.74
N PRO A 40 18.52 -5.01 -11.73
CA PRO A 40 17.88 -3.88 -11.07
C PRO A 40 16.47 -3.72 -11.61
N THR A 41 15.54 -3.51 -10.70
CA THR A 41 14.11 -3.57 -10.97
C THR A 41 13.62 -2.37 -11.76
N CYS A 42 14.29 -1.23 -11.61
CA CYS A 42 14.09 -0.01 -12.40
C CYS A 42 15.44 0.58 -12.82
N GLU A 43 15.49 1.24 -13.98
CA GLU A 43 16.53 2.20 -14.34
C GLU A 43 15.82 3.52 -14.65
N LEU A 44 16.09 4.59 -13.88
CA LEU A 44 15.42 5.87 -14.07
C LEU A 44 16.19 6.73 -15.10
N PRO A 45 15.59 7.03 -16.26
CA PRO A 45 16.22 7.88 -17.26
C PRO A 45 16.00 9.38 -17.00
N LEU A 46 16.87 10.19 -17.62
CA LEU A 46 16.67 11.63 -17.74
C LEU A 46 15.51 11.97 -18.69
N GLY A 47 14.54 12.75 -18.21
CA GLY A 47 13.42 13.30 -18.97
C GLY A 47 13.71 14.65 -19.63
N GLU A 48 12.76 15.14 -20.43
CA GLU A 48 12.86 16.44 -21.11
C GLU A 48 12.80 17.61 -20.12
N TYR A 49 13.58 18.67 -20.36
CA TYR A 49 13.53 19.87 -19.53
C TYR A 49 12.20 20.61 -19.70
N VAL A 50 11.49 20.84 -18.59
CA VAL A 50 10.16 21.48 -18.57
C VAL A 50 10.10 22.79 -17.77
N GLY A 51 11.24 23.28 -17.28
CA GLY A 51 11.31 24.42 -16.37
C GLY A 51 11.62 24.01 -14.94
N GLN A 52 11.68 25.00 -14.04
CA GLN A 52 11.85 24.75 -12.62
C GLN A 52 10.52 24.45 -11.96
N ILE A 53 10.41 23.30 -11.32
CA ILE A 53 9.20 22.84 -10.62
C ILE A 53 9.62 22.34 -9.25
N SER A 54 8.87 22.72 -8.23
CA SER A 54 9.13 22.37 -6.84
C SER A 54 7.87 21.78 -6.21
N ILE A 55 7.96 20.51 -5.79
CA ILE A 55 6.97 19.86 -4.96
C ILE A 55 7.66 19.53 -3.63
N PRO A 56 7.40 20.30 -2.56
CA PRO A 56 7.98 20.03 -1.25
C PRO A 56 7.32 18.80 -0.59
N ARG A 57 7.89 18.38 0.53
CA ARG A 57 7.30 17.38 1.44
C ARG A 57 5.84 17.72 1.76
N ALA A 58 5.03 16.69 2.03
CA ALA A 58 3.68 16.90 2.55
C ALA A 58 3.74 17.74 3.85
N PRO A 59 2.86 18.73 4.06
CA PRO A 59 2.94 19.65 5.19
C PRO A 59 2.97 18.95 6.55
N GLU A 60 2.18 17.90 6.73
CA GLU A 60 2.11 17.10 7.95
C GLU A 60 3.41 16.32 8.19
N THR A 61 3.97 15.67 7.15
CA THR A 61 5.27 15.01 7.22
C THR A 61 6.38 16.00 7.56
N ALA A 62 6.40 17.17 6.91
CA ALA A 62 7.35 18.23 7.20
C ALA A 62 7.24 18.71 8.65
N ALA A 63 6.03 18.99 9.13
CA ALA A 63 5.80 19.41 10.51
C ALA A 63 6.28 18.36 11.53
N ARG A 64 6.14 17.07 11.23
CA ARG A 64 6.62 16.00 12.11
C ARG A 64 8.14 15.89 12.13
N MET A 65 8.77 15.97 10.97
CA MET A 65 10.24 16.01 10.85
C MET A 65 10.81 17.23 11.60
N ASP A 66 10.20 18.39 11.42
CA ASP A 66 10.69 19.67 11.97
C ASP A 66 10.44 19.80 13.48
N SER A 67 9.48 19.04 14.04
CA SER A 67 9.17 19.01 15.48
C SER A 67 9.99 17.98 16.28
N ASN A 68 10.96 17.31 15.65
CA ASN A 68 11.82 16.30 16.28
C ASN A 68 11.01 15.15 16.93
N ASN A 69 9.90 14.77 16.29
CA ASN A 69 9.21 13.52 16.61
C ASN A 69 10.09 12.33 16.22
N ASP A 70 9.86 11.18 16.85
CA ASP A 70 10.51 9.95 16.41
C ASP A 70 9.93 9.51 15.03
N PRO A 71 10.78 9.03 14.10
CA PRO A 71 10.33 8.45 12.85
C PRO A 71 9.54 7.15 13.10
N CYS A 72 8.66 6.79 12.16
CA CYS A 72 7.85 5.56 12.24
C CYS A 72 8.59 4.31 11.74
N ALA A 73 9.71 4.48 11.04
CA ALA A 73 10.59 3.40 10.61
C ALA A 73 12.06 3.81 10.79
N ASN A 74 12.94 2.84 10.94
CA ASN A 74 14.38 3.07 11.00
C ASN A 74 15.04 2.51 9.75
N PHE A 75 15.88 3.31 9.08
CA PHE A 75 16.66 2.88 7.92
C PHE A 75 18.14 2.85 8.28
N VAL A 76 18.83 1.77 7.88
CA VAL A 76 20.27 1.62 8.06
C VAL A 76 20.92 1.58 6.68
N VAL A 77 21.61 2.67 6.32
CA VAL A 77 22.20 2.81 4.98
C VAL A 77 23.70 2.53 5.01
N ASN A 78 24.12 1.57 4.19
CA ASN A 78 25.52 1.35 3.87
C ASN A 78 25.89 2.11 2.59
N TYR A 79 26.65 3.19 2.73
CA TYR A 79 27.05 4.07 1.64
C TYR A 79 28.41 3.67 1.03
N ASN A 80 28.42 3.44 -0.28
CA ASN A 80 29.63 3.12 -1.03
C ASN A 80 29.91 4.19 -2.09
N GLY A 81 31.05 4.90 -1.98
CA GLY A 81 31.50 5.86 -3.00
C GLY A 81 30.84 7.24 -2.99
N PHE A 82 29.94 7.52 -2.04
CA PHE A 82 29.27 8.81 -1.92
C PHE A 82 30.20 9.92 -1.40
N THR A 83 29.98 11.16 -1.84
CA THR A 83 30.55 12.35 -1.18
C THR A 83 29.72 12.73 0.05
N PRO A 84 30.26 13.51 1.01
CA PRO A 84 29.50 13.94 2.18
C PRO A 84 28.18 14.67 1.83
N GLU A 85 28.17 15.50 0.79
CA GLU A 85 26.98 16.23 0.36
C GLU A 85 25.93 15.29 -0.24
N ALA A 86 26.36 14.29 -1.02
CA ALA A 86 25.48 13.27 -1.57
C ALA A 86 24.90 12.39 -0.46
N GLN A 87 25.69 12.01 0.56
CA GLN A 87 25.18 11.27 1.72
C GLN A 87 24.14 12.08 2.51
N ALA A 88 24.38 13.38 2.73
CA ALA A 88 23.43 14.23 3.44
C ALA A 88 22.10 14.37 2.68
N ALA A 89 22.16 14.55 1.36
CA ALA A 89 20.97 14.58 0.51
C ALA A 89 20.24 13.22 0.47
N PHE A 90 20.98 12.10 0.40
CA PHE A 90 20.39 10.76 0.49
C PHE A 90 19.69 10.56 1.85
N GLN A 91 20.35 10.93 2.95
CA GLN A 91 19.80 10.79 4.28
C GLN A 91 18.50 11.58 4.43
N TYR A 92 18.42 12.78 3.84
CA TYR A 92 17.17 13.55 3.83
C TYR A 92 16.03 12.83 3.09
N ALA A 93 16.31 12.15 1.97
CA ALA A 93 15.33 11.30 1.30
C ALA A 93 14.91 10.09 2.15
N VAL A 94 15.85 9.48 2.88
CA VAL A 94 15.59 8.41 3.85
C VAL A 94 14.69 8.89 4.98
N ASP A 95 14.95 10.08 5.53
CA ASP A 95 14.15 10.64 6.60
C ASP A 95 12.70 10.86 6.13
N ILE A 96 12.49 11.30 4.88
CA ILE A 96 11.13 11.41 4.31
C ILE A 96 10.42 10.05 4.32
N TRP A 97 11.07 8.98 3.89
CA TRP A 97 10.49 7.63 3.96
C TRP A 97 10.26 7.16 5.41
N ALA A 98 11.20 7.41 6.32
CA ALA A 98 11.11 7.07 7.73
C ALA A 98 9.92 7.75 8.45
N PHE A 99 9.49 8.93 7.96
CA PHE A 99 8.29 9.64 8.41
C PHE A 99 7.04 9.39 7.54
N SER A 100 7.13 8.50 6.55
CA SER A 100 6.00 8.17 5.66
C SER A 100 5.47 6.76 5.89
N ILE A 101 6.34 5.77 6.13
CA ILE A 101 5.96 4.38 6.40
C ILE A 101 6.30 3.96 7.83
N GLU A 102 5.68 2.89 8.30
CA GLU A 102 5.88 2.32 9.62
C GLU A 102 6.45 0.89 9.53
N SER A 103 7.52 0.67 10.30
CA SER A 103 8.13 -0.64 10.50
C SER A 103 8.79 -0.72 11.87
N SER A 104 8.53 -1.82 12.59
CA SER A 104 9.26 -2.16 13.81
C SER A 104 10.61 -2.84 13.53
N VAL A 105 10.85 -3.26 12.28
CA VAL A 105 12.11 -3.88 11.85
C VAL A 105 12.93 -2.86 11.04
N PRO A 106 14.24 -2.69 11.31
CA PRO A 106 15.09 -1.80 10.54
C PRO A 106 15.14 -2.17 9.06
N ILE A 107 15.08 -1.17 8.17
CA ILE A 107 15.18 -1.35 6.72
C ILE A 107 16.62 -1.06 6.30
N ASN A 108 17.32 -2.07 5.82
CA ASN A 108 18.72 -1.99 5.46
C ASN A 108 18.90 -1.69 3.97
N VAL A 109 19.69 -0.67 3.66
CA VAL A 109 19.90 -0.21 2.29
C VAL A 109 21.38 -0.29 1.93
N SER A 110 21.71 -0.97 0.84
CA SER A 110 23.02 -0.89 0.20
C SER A 110 22.99 0.12 -0.93
N ALA A 111 23.59 1.28 -0.71
CA ALA A 111 23.63 2.37 -1.67
C ALA A 111 25.03 2.49 -2.27
N THR A 112 25.12 2.52 -3.61
CA THR A 112 26.39 2.67 -4.34
C THR A 112 26.37 3.86 -5.28
N PHE A 113 27.35 4.75 -5.17
CA PHE A 113 27.53 5.90 -6.06
C PHE A 113 28.64 5.62 -7.07
N THR A 114 28.26 5.30 -8.30
CA THR A 114 29.15 4.75 -9.32
C THR A 114 28.79 5.27 -10.71
N SER A 115 29.64 5.03 -11.71
CA SER A 115 29.29 5.37 -13.09
C SER A 115 28.22 4.40 -13.59
N LEU A 116 27.10 4.93 -14.09
CA LEU A 116 26.04 4.16 -14.73
C LEU A 116 26.04 4.41 -16.25
N GLY A 117 25.16 3.69 -16.97
CA GLY A 117 24.95 3.89 -18.40
C GLY A 117 24.57 5.33 -18.76
N GLN A 118 24.83 5.72 -20.00
CA GLN A 118 24.49 7.07 -20.47
C GLN A 118 22.99 7.33 -20.30
N GLY A 119 22.65 8.43 -19.62
CA GLY A 119 21.25 8.84 -19.39
C GLY A 119 20.56 8.15 -18.21
N VAL A 120 21.20 7.18 -17.54
CA VAL A 120 20.69 6.53 -16.33
C VAL A 120 21.08 7.36 -15.10
N LEU A 121 20.09 7.76 -14.32
CA LEU A 121 20.25 8.58 -13.11
C LEU A 121 20.47 7.70 -11.88
N GLY A 122 19.67 6.65 -11.76
CA GLY A 122 19.70 5.70 -10.67
C GLY A 122 19.08 4.36 -11.06
N SER A 123 19.22 3.39 -10.17
CA SER A 123 18.51 2.13 -10.22
C SER A 123 18.38 1.53 -8.84
N ALA A 124 17.21 1.02 -8.49
CA ALA A 124 17.00 0.30 -7.26
C ALA A 124 15.93 -0.77 -7.37
N GLY A 125 15.87 -1.60 -6.34
CA GLY A 125 14.84 -2.61 -6.18
C GLY A 125 15.04 -3.38 -4.88
N PRO A 126 14.07 -4.24 -4.54
CA PRO A 126 14.21 -5.15 -3.42
C PRO A 126 15.44 -6.04 -3.65
N ALA A 127 16.27 -6.22 -2.63
CA ALA A 127 17.41 -7.12 -2.73
C ALA A 127 16.96 -8.57 -2.95
N THR A 128 15.84 -8.94 -2.35
CA THR A 128 15.16 -10.23 -2.50
C THR A 128 13.65 -10.05 -2.42
N LEU A 129 12.91 -11.04 -2.92
CA LEU A 129 11.50 -11.22 -2.65
C LEU A 129 11.26 -12.56 -1.95
N LEU A 130 10.37 -12.56 -0.96
CA LEU A 130 10.06 -13.73 -0.16
C LEU A 130 8.56 -14.00 -0.06
N THR A 131 8.17 -15.27 0.02
CA THR A 131 6.79 -15.63 0.40
C THR A 131 6.64 -15.63 1.91
N SER A 132 5.49 -15.17 2.41
CA SER A 132 5.14 -15.17 3.83
C SER A 132 3.97 -16.11 4.11
N SER A 133 3.92 -16.69 5.33
CA SER A 133 2.78 -17.45 5.84
C SER A 133 2.17 -16.86 7.12
N VAL A 134 2.64 -15.67 7.55
CA VAL A 134 2.08 -15.00 8.73
C VAL A 134 0.61 -14.64 8.49
N ALA A 135 -0.20 -14.70 9.54
CA ALA A 135 -1.62 -14.38 9.44
C ALA A 135 -1.83 -12.95 8.93
N GLY A 136 -2.67 -12.79 7.92
CA GLY A 136 -2.97 -11.49 7.30
C GLY A 136 -2.23 -11.22 5.99
N THR A 137 -1.24 -12.04 5.62
CA THR A 137 -0.65 -12.00 4.27
C THR A 137 -1.46 -12.84 3.29
N ILE A 138 -1.28 -12.56 2.00
CA ILE A 138 -1.89 -13.32 0.91
C ILE A 138 -1.02 -14.57 0.68
N PRO A 139 -1.55 -15.79 0.83
CA PRO A 139 -0.80 -17.00 0.56
C PRO A 139 -0.27 -17.04 -0.88
N ASN A 140 0.88 -17.69 -1.10
CA ASN A 140 1.50 -17.79 -2.43
C ASN A 140 1.64 -16.40 -3.08
N THR A 141 2.26 -15.48 -2.36
CA THR A 141 2.54 -14.13 -2.84
C THR A 141 3.94 -13.73 -2.40
N PHE A 142 4.71 -13.16 -3.33
CA PHE A 142 6.03 -12.63 -3.06
C PHE A 142 5.95 -11.19 -2.54
N TYR A 143 6.67 -10.93 -1.46
CA TYR A 143 6.82 -9.61 -0.84
C TYR A 143 8.28 -9.16 -0.96
N PRO A 144 8.55 -7.88 -1.27
CA PRO A 144 9.88 -7.27 -1.14
C PRO A 144 10.47 -7.52 0.25
N ALA A 145 11.77 -7.79 0.34
CA ALA A 145 12.47 -8.10 1.61
C ALA A 145 12.06 -7.18 2.77
N ALA A 146 12.14 -5.86 2.60
CA ALA A 146 11.80 -4.88 3.64
C ALA A 146 10.34 -5.02 4.13
N LEU A 147 9.40 -5.26 3.21
CA LEU A 147 7.99 -5.45 3.54
C LEU A 147 7.76 -6.82 4.20
N TRP A 148 8.42 -7.86 3.71
CA TRP A 148 8.36 -9.20 4.29
C TRP A 148 8.83 -9.18 5.75
N GLU A 149 9.99 -8.58 6.04
CA GLU A 149 10.54 -8.49 7.39
C GLU A 149 9.60 -7.72 8.33
N LYS A 150 9.00 -6.62 7.84
CA LYS A 150 7.98 -5.87 8.56
C LYS A 150 6.75 -6.72 8.89
N LEU A 151 6.31 -7.59 7.98
CA LEU A 151 5.13 -8.44 8.16
C LEU A 151 5.41 -9.61 9.12
N GLU A 152 6.59 -10.21 9.05
CA GLU A 152 7.02 -11.28 9.96
C GLU A 152 7.43 -10.74 11.35
N GLY A 153 7.82 -9.46 11.43
CA GLY A 153 8.27 -8.82 12.66
C GLY A 153 9.71 -9.19 13.05
N GLU A 154 10.46 -9.80 12.13
CA GLU A 154 11.85 -10.19 12.32
C GLU A 154 12.69 -9.93 11.06
N ASP A 155 13.97 -9.68 11.27
CA ASP A 155 14.99 -9.62 10.21
C ASP A 155 15.22 -11.03 9.67
N ARG A 156 15.44 -11.18 8.36
CA ARG A 156 15.63 -12.47 7.67
C ARG A 156 17.00 -13.14 7.93
N SER A 157 17.66 -12.81 9.04
CA SER A 157 19.06 -13.16 9.39
C SER A 157 19.37 -14.62 9.79
N PRO A 158 18.66 -15.66 9.33
CA PRO A 158 19.28 -16.97 9.06
C PRO A 158 19.83 -17.13 7.63
N PHE A 159 19.44 -16.25 6.68
CA PHE A 159 19.72 -16.40 5.24
C PHE A 159 20.94 -15.60 4.73
N GLY A 160 21.53 -14.72 5.56
CA GLY A 160 22.75 -13.95 5.27
C GLY A 160 22.51 -12.68 4.45
N GLY A 161 23.42 -11.69 4.57
CA GLY A 161 23.47 -10.50 3.70
C GLY A 161 22.29 -9.53 3.87
N THR A 162 22.27 -8.85 5.01
CA THR A 162 21.21 -7.99 5.59
C THR A 162 20.85 -6.74 4.79
N ASN A 163 20.83 -6.76 3.46
CA ASN A 163 20.31 -5.63 2.68
C ASN A 163 18.91 -5.97 2.20
N ASP A 164 17.98 -5.06 2.38
CA ASP A 164 16.59 -5.20 1.92
C ASP A 164 16.41 -4.48 0.59
N ILE A 165 17.20 -3.44 0.37
CA ILE A 165 17.20 -2.62 -0.84
C ILE A 165 18.63 -2.52 -1.37
N ASN A 166 18.79 -2.75 -2.66
CA ASN A 166 20.00 -2.40 -3.39
C ASN A 166 19.71 -1.18 -4.27
N ALA A 167 20.54 -0.15 -4.17
CA ALA A 167 20.38 1.07 -4.95
C ALA A 167 21.72 1.58 -5.51
N ASN A 168 21.70 2.02 -6.76
CA ASN A 168 22.84 2.58 -7.47
C ASN A 168 22.50 3.97 -7.99
N PHE A 169 23.44 4.90 -7.91
CA PHE A 169 23.25 6.27 -8.38
C PHE A 169 24.45 6.73 -9.20
N ASN A 170 24.18 7.46 -10.28
CA ASN A 170 25.21 7.85 -11.23
C ASN A 170 26.12 8.96 -10.68
N ASN A 171 27.40 8.69 -10.47
CA ASN A 171 28.36 9.65 -9.94
C ASN A 171 28.89 10.69 -10.95
N THR A 172 28.45 10.60 -12.21
CA THR A 172 28.84 11.53 -13.28
C THR A 172 27.77 12.58 -13.62
N THR A 173 26.60 12.47 -13.01
CA THR A 173 25.46 13.38 -13.24
C THR A 173 25.68 14.74 -12.58
N ASN A 174 25.17 15.81 -13.21
CA ASN A 174 25.16 17.16 -12.64
C ASN A 174 24.06 17.28 -11.58
N TRP A 175 24.35 16.81 -10.36
CA TRP A 175 23.40 16.77 -9.26
C TRP A 175 23.20 18.12 -8.57
N TYR A 176 21.96 18.34 -8.11
CA TYR A 176 21.60 19.27 -7.05
C TYR A 176 21.40 18.48 -5.75
N TYR A 177 22.23 18.76 -4.74
CA TYR A 177 22.19 18.08 -3.44
C TYR A 177 21.44 18.87 -2.36
N GLY A 178 20.80 19.99 -2.72
CA GLY A 178 20.01 20.77 -1.76
C GLY A 178 18.74 20.04 -1.34
N THR A 179 18.29 20.29 -0.12
CA THR A 179 17.10 19.66 0.49
C THR A 179 15.86 20.57 0.49
N ASP A 180 15.93 21.69 -0.23
CA ASP A 180 14.91 22.75 -0.29
C ASP A 180 13.94 22.60 -1.48
N ALA A 181 14.09 21.53 -2.26
CA ALA A 181 13.34 21.27 -3.49
C ALA A 181 13.45 22.40 -4.53
N ASN A 182 14.61 23.08 -4.63
CA ASN A 182 14.81 24.18 -5.56
C ASN A 182 16.04 23.99 -6.48
N PRO A 183 16.07 22.91 -7.29
CA PRO A 183 17.17 22.65 -8.20
C PRO A 183 17.26 23.74 -9.30
N PRO A 184 18.46 24.23 -9.62
CA PRO A 184 18.70 25.04 -10.81
C PRO A 184 18.30 24.31 -12.10
N ALA A 185 17.92 25.07 -13.12
CA ALA A 185 17.44 24.55 -14.42
C ALA A 185 18.32 23.45 -15.08
N GLY A 186 19.63 23.46 -14.85
CA GLY A 186 20.58 22.50 -15.45
C GLY A 186 20.98 21.34 -14.53
N GLN A 187 20.43 21.25 -13.32
CA GLN A 187 20.78 20.23 -12.35
C GLN A 187 19.62 19.27 -12.11
N ILE A 188 19.95 18.01 -11.82
CA ILE A 188 18.97 16.99 -11.43
C ILE A 188 18.88 16.97 -9.90
N ASP A 189 17.68 17.03 -9.35
CA ASP A 189 17.48 16.95 -7.91
C ASP A 189 17.80 15.54 -7.39
N PHE A 190 18.86 15.42 -6.59
CA PHE A 190 19.34 14.12 -6.11
C PHE A 190 18.37 13.49 -5.12
N VAL A 191 17.75 14.29 -4.25
CA VAL A 191 16.77 13.84 -3.26
C VAL A 191 15.58 13.17 -3.94
N THR A 192 15.06 13.77 -5.03
CA THR A 192 13.96 13.22 -5.84
C THR A 192 14.31 11.86 -6.41
N VAL A 193 15.51 11.71 -6.97
CA VAL A 193 15.97 10.43 -7.53
C VAL A 193 16.14 9.39 -6.42
N VAL A 194 16.74 9.73 -5.28
CA VAL A 194 16.85 8.79 -4.14
C VAL A 194 15.47 8.37 -3.62
N LEU A 195 14.55 9.32 -3.43
CA LEU A 195 13.18 9.04 -2.99
C LEU A 195 12.47 8.05 -3.92
N HIS A 196 12.57 8.30 -5.23
CA HIS A 196 11.99 7.46 -6.28
C HIS A 196 12.55 6.03 -6.24
N GLU A 197 13.89 5.91 -6.25
CA GLU A 197 14.57 4.61 -6.27
C GLU A 197 14.29 3.80 -4.98
N LEU A 198 14.27 4.46 -3.82
CA LEU A 198 13.85 3.80 -2.57
C LEU A 198 12.38 3.35 -2.63
N GLY A 199 11.50 4.05 -3.36
CA GLY A 199 10.13 3.60 -3.63
C GLY A 199 10.09 2.23 -4.32
N HIS A 200 10.93 2.00 -5.32
CA HIS A 200 11.06 0.67 -5.94
C HIS A 200 11.56 -0.38 -4.95
N GLY A 201 12.58 -0.04 -4.16
CA GLY A 201 13.11 -0.92 -3.10
C GLY A 201 12.07 -1.34 -2.06
N LEU A 202 11.16 -0.43 -1.71
CA LEU A 202 10.07 -0.65 -0.75
C LEU A 202 8.89 -1.42 -1.34
N GLY A 203 8.85 -1.63 -2.66
CA GLY A 203 7.90 -2.52 -3.30
C GLY A 203 7.05 -1.92 -4.42
N PHE A 204 7.34 -0.70 -4.87
CA PHE A 204 6.73 -0.18 -6.09
C PHE A 204 7.35 -0.88 -7.31
N THR A 205 7.03 -2.14 -7.54
CA THR A 205 7.63 -2.93 -8.63
C THR A 205 6.68 -4.02 -9.13
N ASP A 206 6.68 -4.19 -10.44
CA ASP A 206 5.98 -5.26 -11.16
C ASP A 206 6.43 -6.70 -10.83
N GLY A 207 7.60 -6.87 -10.20
CA GLY A 207 8.18 -8.17 -9.89
C GLY A 207 8.83 -8.85 -11.10
N TRP A 208 8.03 -9.53 -11.92
CA TRP A 208 8.50 -10.36 -13.05
C TRP A 208 7.84 -10.01 -14.37
N ALA A 209 7.24 -8.83 -14.49
CA ALA A 209 6.52 -8.50 -15.69
C ALA A 209 7.45 -8.40 -16.90
N THR A 210 7.04 -9.03 -18.00
CA THR A 210 7.79 -8.98 -19.25
C THR A 210 6.86 -9.19 -20.43
N VAL A 211 7.23 -8.62 -21.57
CA VAL A 211 6.61 -8.89 -22.86
C VAL A 211 7.71 -9.36 -23.80
N THR A 212 7.57 -10.61 -24.26
CA THR A 212 8.49 -11.23 -25.20
C THR A 212 7.91 -11.14 -26.61
N PRO A 213 8.61 -10.47 -27.55
CA PRO A 213 8.15 -10.38 -28.92
C PRO A 213 7.95 -11.75 -29.57
N SER A 214 6.79 -11.98 -30.17
CA SER A 214 6.42 -13.27 -30.75
C SER A 214 5.44 -13.11 -31.91
N PHE A 215 5.40 -14.09 -32.82
CA PHE A 215 4.49 -14.07 -33.98
C PHE A 215 3.41 -15.16 -33.83
N PRO A 216 2.11 -14.84 -34.04
CA PRO A 216 1.57 -13.56 -34.49
C PRO A 216 1.47 -12.48 -33.41
N ASP A 217 1.46 -12.85 -32.13
CA ASP A 217 1.23 -11.95 -31.00
C ASP A 217 2.37 -12.07 -29.97
N ASP A 218 2.70 -10.93 -29.35
CA ASP A 218 3.67 -10.84 -28.26
C ASP A 218 3.14 -11.55 -27.00
N ILE A 219 4.04 -12.19 -26.25
CA ILE A 219 3.68 -13.00 -25.09
C ILE A 219 4.05 -12.26 -23.81
N GLY A 220 3.05 -11.99 -22.97
CA GLY A 220 3.22 -11.37 -21.66
C GLY A 220 3.35 -12.40 -20.53
N SER A 221 4.08 -12.01 -19.49
CA SER A 221 4.18 -12.69 -18.18
C SER A 221 4.17 -11.67 -17.05
N ILE A 222 3.72 -12.07 -15.86
CA ILE A 222 3.75 -11.22 -14.64
C ILE A 222 4.14 -11.99 -13.36
N ARG A 223 4.06 -13.32 -13.38
CA ARG A 223 4.40 -14.19 -12.24
C ARG A 223 5.84 -14.67 -12.28
N GLU A 224 6.34 -15.08 -11.11
CA GLU A 224 7.62 -15.76 -10.99
C GLU A 224 7.60 -17.07 -11.81
N PRO A 225 8.56 -17.30 -12.72
CA PRO A 225 8.46 -18.33 -13.75
C PRO A 225 8.57 -19.77 -13.25
N ASN A 226 9.18 -20.03 -12.09
CA ASN A 226 9.37 -21.39 -11.61
C ASN A 226 8.13 -21.95 -10.89
N ASN A 227 7.39 -21.10 -10.19
CA ASN A 227 6.26 -21.53 -9.34
C ASN A 227 4.92 -20.88 -9.74
N ASN A 228 4.93 -19.94 -10.69
CA ASN A 228 3.75 -19.19 -11.12
C ASN A 228 3.08 -18.42 -9.97
N ILE A 229 3.91 -17.79 -9.13
CA ILE A 229 3.51 -17.03 -7.94
C ILE A 229 3.69 -15.53 -8.25
N PRO A 230 2.67 -14.68 -8.04
CA PRO A 230 2.78 -13.24 -8.28
C PRO A 230 3.51 -12.52 -7.13
N ALA A 231 4.03 -11.33 -7.43
CA ALA A 231 4.38 -10.34 -6.40
C ALA A 231 3.11 -9.69 -5.82
N ILE A 232 3.18 -9.19 -4.60
CA ILE A 232 2.06 -8.50 -3.92
C ILE A 232 1.51 -7.35 -4.77
N TYR A 233 2.39 -6.64 -5.49
CA TYR A 233 2.05 -5.56 -6.41
C TYR A 233 1.01 -5.95 -7.46
N ALA A 234 1.13 -7.15 -8.04
CA ALA A 234 0.30 -7.59 -9.16
C ALA A 234 -1.17 -7.88 -8.76
N HIS A 235 -1.45 -8.10 -7.47
CA HIS A 235 -2.82 -8.31 -6.97
C HIS A 235 -3.71 -7.08 -7.09
N PHE A 236 -3.11 -5.92 -7.33
CA PHE A 236 -3.81 -4.64 -7.42
C PHE A 236 -3.89 -4.13 -8.86
N ILE A 237 -3.60 -4.94 -9.88
CA ILE A 237 -3.61 -4.47 -11.27
C ILE A 237 -4.85 -4.97 -11.99
N GLU A 238 -5.62 -4.04 -12.56
CA GLU A 238 -6.73 -4.35 -13.45
C GLU A 238 -6.69 -3.51 -14.72
N ASN A 239 -7.38 -3.98 -15.77
CA ASN A 239 -7.60 -3.18 -16.96
C ASN A 239 -8.80 -2.23 -16.82
N GLY A 240 -9.01 -1.33 -17.79
CA GLY A 240 -10.09 -0.34 -17.76
C GLY A 240 -11.52 -0.91 -17.78
N SER A 241 -11.66 -2.22 -18.02
CA SER A 241 -12.93 -2.96 -17.93
C SER A 241 -13.11 -3.68 -16.58
N GLY A 242 -12.18 -3.52 -15.63
CA GLY A 242 -12.20 -4.18 -14.33
C GLY A 242 -11.75 -5.64 -14.36
N THR A 243 -11.00 -6.05 -15.39
CA THR A 243 -10.41 -7.39 -15.47
C THR A 243 -9.12 -7.42 -14.66
N ASP A 244 -9.10 -8.23 -13.60
CA ASP A 244 -7.88 -8.53 -12.84
C ASP A 244 -6.83 -9.16 -13.75
N ILE A 245 -5.63 -8.60 -13.79
CA ILE A 245 -4.54 -9.09 -14.62
C ILE A 245 -4.14 -10.52 -14.26
N LEU A 246 -4.29 -10.91 -12.98
CA LEU A 246 -4.00 -12.25 -12.49
C LEU A 246 -5.10 -13.26 -12.89
N SER A 247 -6.23 -12.82 -13.43
CA SER A 247 -7.22 -13.75 -14.01
C SER A 247 -6.76 -14.34 -15.35
N LEU A 248 -5.77 -13.72 -16.01
CA LEU A 248 -5.25 -14.15 -17.30
C LEU A 248 -4.26 -15.30 -17.17
N ALA A 249 -4.21 -16.13 -18.22
CA ALA A 249 -3.18 -17.15 -18.38
C ALA A 249 -1.80 -16.49 -18.46
N ASP A 250 -0.80 -17.12 -17.84
CA ASP A 250 0.57 -16.62 -17.77
C ASP A 250 1.54 -17.78 -18.01
N PRO A 251 2.40 -17.72 -19.03
CA PRO A 251 2.47 -16.67 -20.05
C PRO A 251 1.31 -16.71 -21.07
N SER A 252 0.90 -15.57 -21.64
CA SER A 252 -0.06 -15.57 -22.76
C SER A 252 -0.02 -14.32 -23.65
N ALA A 253 -0.58 -14.44 -24.85
CA ALA A 253 -0.78 -13.30 -25.77
C ALA A 253 -1.80 -12.28 -25.23
N ALA A 254 -2.84 -12.75 -24.52
CA ALA A 254 -3.82 -11.87 -23.87
C ALA A 254 -3.15 -10.98 -22.82
N LEU A 255 -2.29 -11.58 -21.98
CA LEU A 255 -1.50 -10.83 -21.00
C LEU A 255 -0.52 -9.86 -21.68
N GLY A 256 0.10 -10.26 -22.80
CA GLY A 256 0.97 -9.38 -23.59
C GLY A 256 0.24 -8.13 -24.11
N ALA A 257 -1.00 -8.31 -24.59
CA ALA A 257 -1.84 -7.23 -25.06
C ALA A 257 -2.23 -6.25 -23.95
N GLU A 258 -2.55 -6.73 -22.74
CA GLU A 258 -2.85 -5.87 -21.59
C GLU A 258 -1.62 -5.07 -21.14
N LEU A 259 -0.45 -5.73 -21.01
CA LEU A 259 0.80 -5.09 -20.59
C LEU A 259 1.32 -4.02 -21.57
N THR A 260 0.81 -4.01 -22.80
CA THR A 260 1.10 -3.02 -23.86
C THR A 260 -0.14 -2.25 -24.30
N GLY A 261 -1.22 -2.31 -23.53
CA GLY A 261 -2.54 -1.78 -23.93
C GLY A 261 -2.79 -0.31 -23.60
N ASN A 262 -1.94 0.31 -22.76
CA ASN A 262 -2.16 1.65 -22.19
C ASN A 262 -3.50 1.78 -21.42
N ASP A 263 -3.94 0.68 -20.82
CA ASP A 263 -5.24 0.58 -20.14
C ASP A 263 -5.16 -0.20 -18.82
N LEU A 264 -4.04 -0.08 -18.10
CA LEU A 264 -3.85 -0.69 -16.78
C LEU A 264 -3.93 0.33 -15.64
N TYR A 265 -4.54 -0.08 -14.54
CA TYR A 265 -4.83 0.74 -13.38
C TYR A 265 -4.52 -0.01 -12.08
N CYS A 266 -4.25 0.74 -11.03
CA CYS A 266 -4.06 0.24 -9.68
C CYS A 266 -5.40 0.24 -8.93
N ASN A 267 -5.96 -0.94 -8.66
CA ASN A 267 -7.16 -1.17 -7.87
C ASN A 267 -6.85 -1.34 -6.38
N SER A 268 -5.98 -0.48 -5.83
CA SER A 268 -5.72 -0.39 -4.38
C SER A 268 -6.81 0.49 -3.75
N PRO A 269 -7.69 -0.04 -2.87
CA PRO A 269 -8.75 0.75 -2.25
C PRO A 269 -8.27 2.06 -1.61
N THR A 270 -7.14 2.03 -0.92
CA THR A 270 -6.56 3.19 -0.26
C THR A 270 -5.97 4.16 -1.27
N ALA A 271 -5.26 3.70 -2.29
CA ALA A 271 -4.75 4.57 -3.36
C ALA A 271 -5.88 5.25 -4.14
N ILE A 272 -6.96 4.53 -4.43
CA ILE A 272 -8.18 5.09 -5.05
C ILE A 272 -8.81 6.12 -4.12
N GLN A 273 -8.87 5.88 -2.81
CA GLN A 273 -9.39 6.87 -1.86
C GLN A 273 -8.53 8.15 -1.84
N GLN A 274 -7.19 8.02 -1.93
CA GLN A 274 -6.30 9.18 -2.03
C GLN A 274 -6.46 9.92 -3.37
N LEU A 275 -6.89 9.23 -4.43
CA LEU A 275 -7.11 9.82 -5.73
C LEU A 275 -8.57 10.25 -5.92
N ASN A 276 -8.83 11.56 -5.88
CA ASN A 276 -10.16 12.11 -6.10
C ASN A 276 -11.25 11.50 -5.17
N GLN A 277 -10.90 11.18 -3.93
CA GLN A 277 -11.83 10.65 -2.90
C GLN A 277 -12.55 9.36 -3.36
N GLY A 278 -11.85 8.49 -4.08
CA GLY A 278 -12.41 7.21 -4.55
C GLY A 278 -13.03 7.26 -5.95
N GLY A 279 -13.06 8.44 -6.60
CA GLY A 279 -13.75 8.65 -7.87
C GLY A 279 -12.98 8.20 -9.12
N THR A 280 -11.71 7.79 -9.00
CA THR A 280 -10.87 7.43 -10.16
C THR A 280 -9.80 6.43 -9.76
N LEU A 281 -9.54 5.43 -10.61
CA LEU A 281 -8.40 4.53 -10.39
C LEU A 281 -7.08 5.18 -10.82
N PRO A 282 -6.01 5.08 -10.01
CA PRO A 282 -4.68 5.48 -10.42
C PRO A 282 -4.21 4.71 -11.65
N LYS A 283 -3.88 5.42 -12.73
CA LYS A 283 -3.42 4.80 -13.98
C LYS A 283 -1.93 4.45 -13.91
N LEU A 284 -1.58 3.25 -14.38
CA LEU A 284 -0.20 2.78 -14.49
C LEU A 284 0.39 3.11 -15.86
N TYR A 285 1.71 3.31 -15.90
CA TYR A 285 2.46 3.51 -17.13
C TYR A 285 2.58 2.20 -17.91
N ALA A 286 1.63 1.91 -18.79
CA ALA A 286 1.62 0.71 -19.65
C ALA A 286 1.71 1.10 -21.14
N PRO A 287 2.82 1.68 -21.61
CA PRO A 287 2.95 2.15 -22.99
C PRO A 287 2.77 1.03 -24.02
N THR A 288 2.44 1.39 -25.26
CA THR A 288 2.29 0.43 -26.37
C THR A 288 3.58 -0.27 -26.76
N ALA A 289 4.73 0.33 -26.47
CA ALA A 289 6.02 -0.31 -26.56
C ALA A 289 6.47 -0.72 -25.16
N TRP A 290 6.63 -2.03 -24.93
CA TRP A 290 7.14 -2.54 -23.66
C TRP A 290 8.53 -1.96 -23.35
N SER A 291 8.68 -1.42 -22.14
CA SER A 291 9.94 -0.89 -21.63
C SER A 291 10.27 -1.62 -20.34
N GLY A 292 11.18 -2.60 -20.43
CA GLY A 292 11.58 -3.42 -19.29
C GLY A 292 12.14 -2.56 -18.15
N GLY A 293 11.68 -2.83 -16.91
CA GLY A 293 12.02 -2.03 -15.73
C GLY A 293 11.30 -0.69 -15.65
N SER A 294 10.37 -0.38 -16.56
CA SER A 294 9.58 0.85 -16.54
C SER A 294 8.08 0.60 -16.69
N SER A 295 7.68 -0.18 -17.69
CA SER A 295 6.28 -0.54 -17.91
C SER A 295 5.69 -1.17 -16.66
N ILE A 296 4.53 -0.68 -16.25
CA ILE A 296 3.73 -1.04 -15.07
C ILE A 296 4.42 -0.91 -13.70
N SER A 297 5.70 -0.58 -13.65
CA SER A 297 6.44 -0.17 -12.45
C SER A 297 6.42 1.35 -12.20
N HIS A 298 5.55 2.10 -12.89
CA HIS A 298 5.42 3.55 -12.72
C HIS A 298 3.96 4.00 -12.81
N TRP A 299 3.68 5.18 -12.25
CA TRP A 299 2.47 5.92 -12.51
C TRP A 299 2.46 6.49 -13.93
N ASP A 300 1.28 6.56 -14.55
CA ASP A 300 1.14 7.07 -15.91
C ASP A 300 1.55 8.54 -16.02
N ASN A 301 2.46 8.81 -16.96
CA ASN A 301 3.05 10.13 -17.17
C ASN A 301 2.04 11.19 -17.65
N ALA A 302 0.94 10.80 -18.29
CA ALA A 302 -0.07 11.75 -18.74
C ALA A 302 -1.10 12.07 -17.64
N THR A 303 -1.47 11.05 -16.85
CA THR A 303 -2.40 11.15 -15.73
C THR A 303 -1.79 11.94 -14.57
N PHE A 304 -0.51 11.74 -14.29
CA PHE A 304 0.23 12.43 -13.24
C PHE A 304 1.35 13.27 -13.85
N PRO A 305 1.04 14.44 -14.44
CA PRO A 305 2.02 15.30 -15.10
C PRO A 305 3.11 15.78 -14.14
N ILE A 306 4.24 16.23 -14.67
CA ILE A 306 5.29 16.87 -13.86
C ILE A 306 4.67 18.08 -13.13
N GLY A 307 4.87 18.17 -11.82
CA GLY A 307 4.24 19.17 -10.96
C GLY A 307 3.03 18.64 -10.19
N ASP A 308 2.50 17.47 -10.55
CA ASP A 308 1.52 16.76 -9.72
C ASP A 308 2.18 16.19 -8.45
N ILE A 309 1.49 16.27 -7.31
CA ILE A 309 2.03 15.76 -6.04
C ILE A 309 2.34 14.26 -6.08
N ASN A 310 1.65 13.50 -6.92
CA ASN A 310 1.83 12.07 -7.09
C ASN A 310 2.83 11.72 -8.21
N SER A 311 3.52 12.72 -8.76
CA SER A 311 4.41 12.54 -9.92
C SER A 311 5.77 11.90 -9.57
N LEU A 312 6.01 11.49 -8.32
CA LEU A 312 7.33 10.96 -7.91
C LEU A 312 7.65 9.67 -8.65
N MET A 313 6.72 8.70 -8.68
CA MET A 313 6.92 7.40 -9.34
C MET A 313 6.61 7.44 -10.85
N ARG A 314 6.94 8.54 -11.53
CA ARG A 314 6.93 8.62 -13.00
C ARG A 314 8.14 7.92 -13.59
N SER A 315 8.04 7.46 -14.83
CA SER A 315 9.12 6.70 -15.49
C SER A 315 10.34 7.54 -15.92
N SER A 316 10.42 8.82 -15.55
CA SER A 316 11.55 9.71 -15.83
C SER A 316 11.52 10.96 -14.95
N VAL A 317 12.69 11.53 -14.70
CA VAL A 317 12.86 12.80 -13.95
C VAL A 317 13.60 13.81 -14.82
N SER A 318 13.14 15.05 -14.80
CA SER A 318 13.68 16.15 -15.60
C SER A 318 14.60 17.07 -14.78
N ALA A 319 15.57 17.70 -15.45
CA ALA A 319 16.38 18.75 -14.83
C ALA A 319 15.52 19.93 -14.34
N GLY A 320 15.90 20.55 -13.24
CA GLY A 320 15.15 21.65 -12.61
C GLY A 320 13.85 21.23 -11.92
N VAL A 321 13.50 19.94 -11.91
CA VAL A 321 12.31 19.43 -11.22
C VAL A 321 12.73 18.77 -9.92
N ALA A 322 12.09 19.15 -8.82
CA ALA A 322 12.17 18.46 -7.55
C ALA A 322 10.78 17.99 -7.10
N ASN A 323 10.71 16.73 -6.67
CA ASN A 323 9.59 16.18 -5.93
C ASN A 323 10.08 15.48 -4.67
N HIS A 324 9.91 16.14 -3.52
CA HIS A 324 10.28 15.63 -2.20
C HIS A 324 9.06 15.04 -1.47
N ASN A 325 8.06 14.58 -2.22
CA ASN A 325 6.83 13.99 -1.71
C ASN A 325 6.63 12.58 -2.29
N PRO A 326 6.54 11.53 -1.46
CA PRO A 326 6.21 10.17 -1.93
C PRO A 326 4.93 10.07 -2.77
N GLY A 327 3.99 11.00 -2.57
CA GLY A 327 2.69 11.03 -3.20
C GLY A 327 1.67 10.21 -2.40
N PHE A 328 0.46 10.76 -2.23
CA PHE A 328 -0.57 10.12 -1.43
C PHE A 328 -1.02 8.78 -2.03
N ILE A 329 -1.14 8.70 -3.36
CA ILE A 329 -1.55 7.45 -4.01
C ILE A 329 -0.49 6.35 -3.85
N THR A 330 0.80 6.70 -3.86
CA THR A 330 1.90 5.75 -3.64
C THR A 330 1.85 5.20 -2.21
N LEU A 331 1.66 6.09 -1.22
CA LEU A 331 1.54 5.68 0.18
C LEU A 331 0.28 4.85 0.43
N GLY A 332 -0.85 5.21 -0.19
CA GLY A 332 -2.08 4.41 -0.13
C GLY A 332 -1.89 3.03 -0.73
N PHE A 333 -1.17 2.93 -1.85
CA PHE A 333 -0.84 1.64 -2.45
C PHE A 333 0.07 0.79 -1.56
N PHE A 334 1.09 1.40 -0.96
CA PHE A 334 1.96 0.73 -0.01
C PHE A 334 1.19 0.21 1.21
N GLN A 335 0.20 0.97 1.69
CA GLN A 335 -0.66 0.53 2.79
C GLN A 335 -1.40 -0.76 2.44
N ASP A 336 -2.03 -0.84 1.27
CA ASP A 336 -2.80 -2.01 0.85
C ASP A 336 -1.90 -3.21 0.55
N MET A 337 -0.66 -2.99 0.11
CA MET A 337 0.35 -4.06 0.01
C MET A 337 0.76 -4.63 1.38
N GLY A 338 0.56 -3.85 2.45
CA GLY A 338 0.79 -4.27 3.82
C GLY A 338 1.76 -3.40 4.60
N TRP A 339 2.22 -2.25 4.11
CA TRP A 339 2.98 -1.30 4.95
C TRP A 339 2.06 -0.64 5.99
N GLY A 340 2.61 -0.31 7.16
CA GLY A 340 1.97 0.68 8.02
C GLY A 340 2.29 2.08 7.50
N ILE A 341 1.40 3.04 7.70
CA ILE A 341 1.61 4.43 7.26
C ILE A 341 1.70 5.35 8.47
N CYS A 342 2.73 6.18 8.47
CA CYS A 342 3.01 7.09 9.56
C CYS A 342 1.88 8.15 9.65
N PRO A 343 1.39 8.50 10.85
CA PRO A 343 0.30 9.46 11.01
C PRO A 343 0.54 10.79 10.27
N GLY A 344 -0.48 11.24 9.54
CA GLY A 344 -0.46 12.45 8.72
C GLY A 344 0.14 12.28 7.32
N ALA A 345 0.74 11.13 6.98
CA ALA A 345 1.37 10.95 5.67
C ALA A 345 0.34 10.77 4.53
N LEU A 346 -0.91 10.39 4.83
CA LEU A 346 -2.02 10.37 3.87
C LEU A 346 -2.86 11.66 3.92
N SER A 347 -3.34 12.08 2.75
CA SER A 347 -4.24 13.24 2.64
C SER A 347 -5.61 12.96 3.24
N VAL A 348 -6.08 11.72 3.10
CA VAL A 348 -7.26 11.18 3.76
C VAL A 348 -6.75 10.06 4.65
N GLU A 349 -6.82 10.24 5.98
CA GLU A 349 -6.53 9.12 6.86
C GLU A 349 -7.68 8.12 6.83
N ASP A 350 -7.34 6.85 7.03
CA ASP A 350 -8.32 5.80 7.24
C ASP A 350 -9.34 6.20 8.30
N PHE A 351 -10.55 5.73 8.05
CA PHE A 351 -11.63 5.77 9.01
C PHE A 351 -11.28 4.82 10.16
N ALA A 352 -10.44 5.30 11.09
CA ALA A 352 -9.93 4.56 12.24
C ALA A 352 -10.65 4.96 13.54
N VAL A 353 -10.75 4.01 14.49
CA VAL A 353 -11.44 4.21 15.78
C VAL A 353 -10.86 5.40 16.55
N SER A 354 -9.53 5.61 16.50
CA SER A 354 -8.86 6.77 17.13
C SER A 354 -9.29 8.10 16.53
N ASN A 355 -9.78 8.10 15.29
CA ASN A 355 -10.10 9.28 14.50
C ASN A 355 -11.58 9.69 14.59
N VAL A 356 -12.36 8.96 15.38
CA VAL A 356 -13.79 9.19 15.58
C VAL A 356 -14.09 9.36 17.07
N ALA A 357 -14.52 10.56 17.46
CA ALA A 357 -15.01 10.87 18.79
C ALA A 357 -16.54 10.91 18.80
N VAL A 358 -17.15 10.46 19.89
CA VAL A 358 -18.62 10.46 20.06
C VAL A 358 -18.96 11.17 21.36
N SER A 359 -19.75 12.23 21.26
CA SER A 359 -20.07 13.11 22.39
C SER A 359 -21.46 13.75 22.23
N PRO A 360 -22.17 14.07 23.32
CA PRO A 360 -21.84 13.72 24.71
C PRO A 360 -21.97 12.21 24.95
N ASN A 361 -21.26 11.69 25.96
CA ASN A 361 -21.40 10.31 26.41
C ASN A 361 -21.14 10.28 27.94
N PRO A 362 -22.18 10.19 28.78
CA PRO A 362 -23.57 9.87 28.43
C PRO A 362 -24.32 10.96 27.63
N PHE A 363 -25.30 10.56 26.83
CA PHE A 363 -26.15 11.45 26.02
C PHE A 363 -27.61 11.47 26.53
N VAL A 364 -28.36 12.52 26.16
CA VAL A 364 -29.77 12.70 26.56
C VAL A 364 -30.70 12.65 25.35
N ASP A 365 -30.48 13.48 24.34
CA ASP A 365 -31.38 13.68 23.20
C ASP A 365 -30.67 13.55 21.85
N GLU A 366 -29.37 13.83 21.81
CA GLU A 366 -28.54 13.70 20.62
C GLU A 366 -27.12 13.23 20.90
N ILE A 367 -26.49 12.70 19.86
CA ILE A 367 -25.09 12.31 19.82
C ILE A 367 -24.45 12.98 18.60
N THR A 368 -23.36 13.70 18.83
CA THR A 368 -22.45 14.16 17.77
C THR A 368 -21.31 13.16 17.58
N VAL A 369 -21.09 12.73 16.34
CA VAL A 369 -19.88 12.07 15.90
C VAL A 369 -18.94 13.12 15.29
N THR A 370 -17.74 13.24 15.84
CA THR A 370 -16.68 14.13 15.33
C THR A 370 -15.60 13.30 14.66
N LEU A 371 -15.24 13.68 13.44
CA LEU A 371 -14.24 13.05 12.58
C LEU A 371 -12.98 13.94 12.53
N ASN A 372 -11.78 13.34 12.53
CA ASN A 372 -10.50 14.07 12.58
C ASN A 372 -10.18 14.93 11.34
N LYS A 373 -10.87 14.73 10.21
CA LYS A 373 -10.79 15.59 9.03
C LYS A 373 -12.19 15.98 8.56
N ALA A 374 -12.27 17.07 7.80
CA ALA A 374 -13.48 17.46 7.09
C ALA A 374 -13.75 16.48 5.94
N TYR A 375 -14.18 15.27 6.26
CA TYR A 375 -14.76 14.36 5.27
C TYR A 375 -15.96 15.08 4.64
N SER A 376 -16.03 15.09 3.31
CA SER A 376 -17.23 15.47 2.55
C SER A 376 -18.10 14.26 2.20
N ASP A 377 -17.77 13.10 2.77
CA ASP A 377 -18.42 11.83 2.49
C ASP A 377 -19.81 11.72 3.15
N SER A 378 -20.60 10.80 2.59
CA SER A 378 -21.89 10.40 3.15
C SER A 378 -21.70 9.21 4.10
N PHE A 379 -22.27 9.29 5.29
CA PHE A 379 -22.15 8.25 6.32
C PHE A 379 -23.51 7.69 6.70
N GLU A 380 -23.54 6.38 6.96
CA GLU A 380 -24.68 5.70 7.58
C GLU A 380 -24.39 5.47 9.06
N LEU A 381 -25.24 6.05 9.91
CA LEU A 381 -25.19 5.93 11.35
C LEU A 381 -26.28 4.96 11.82
N ASN A 382 -25.87 3.86 12.42
CA ASN A 382 -26.76 2.83 12.95
C ASN A 382 -26.64 2.79 14.48
N LEU A 383 -27.72 3.10 15.19
CA LEU A 383 -27.80 2.95 16.65
C LEU A 383 -28.37 1.58 16.99
N ILE A 384 -27.64 0.82 17.81
CA ILE A 384 -27.91 -0.59 18.11
C ILE A 384 -27.98 -0.77 19.63
N ASP A 385 -28.96 -1.51 20.14
CA ASP A 385 -29.05 -1.83 21.58
C ASP A 385 -28.11 -2.97 22.01
N ILE A 386 -28.05 -3.25 23.30
CA ILE A 386 -27.22 -4.34 23.86
C ILE A 386 -27.58 -5.75 23.36
N ASN A 387 -28.78 -5.93 22.81
CA ASN A 387 -29.24 -7.20 22.27
C ASN A 387 -28.95 -7.30 20.76
N GLY A 388 -28.29 -6.30 20.18
CA GLY A 388 -27.98 -6.25 18.75
C GLY A 388 -29.14 -5.77 17.88
N ARG A 389 -30.23 -5.24 18.45
CA ARG A 389 -31.36 -4.72 17.67
C ARG A 389 -31.02 -3.34 17.12
N LEU A 390 -31.20 -3.15 15.82
CA LEU A 390 -31.15 -1.82 15.20
C LEU A 390 -32.32 -0.98 15.71
N ILE A 391 -31.99 0.10 16.40
CA ILE A 391 -32.95 1.07 16.96
C ILE A 391 -33.21 2.19 15.96
N MET A 392 -32.15 2.69 15.34
CA MET A 392 -32.23 3.79 14.38
C MET A 392 -31.16 3.63 13.31
N SER A 393 -31.48 4.06 12.09
CA SER A 393 -30.53 4.23 10.99
C SER A 393 -30.74 5.60 10.35
N GLN A 394 -29.65 6.34 10.17
CA GLN A 394 -29.67 7.67 9.57
C GLN A 394 -28.51 7.81 8.59
N LYS A 395 -28.80 8.22 7.37
CA LYS A 395 -27.77 8.69 6.43
C LYS A 395 -27.55 10.19 6.62
N SER A 396 -26.30 10.62 6.69
CA SER A 396 -25.92 12.01 6.87
C SER A 396 -24.59 12.29 6.17
N ASP A 397 -24.52 13.43 5.50
CA ASP A 397 -23.26 13.95 4.96
C ASP A 397 -22.51 14.67 6.08
N ALA A 398 -21.19 14.49 6.13
CA ALA A 398 -20.37 15.16 7.12
C ALA A 398 -20.24 16.66 6.80
N SER A 399 -20.58 17.51 7.76
CA SER A 399 -20.41 18.97 7.66
C SER A 399 -19.32 19.41 8.63
N ASN A 400 -18.20 19.91 8.11
CA ASN A 400 -17.00 20.24 8.91
C ASN A 400 -16.55 19.10 9.84
N GLY A 401 -16.61 17.85 9.35
CA GLY A 401 -16.23 16.66 10.13
C GLY A 401 -17.20 16.30 11.26
N ARG A 402 -18.44 16.82 11.24
CA ARG A 402 -19.46 16.50 12.25
C ARG A 402 -20.69 15.85 11.61
N LEU A 403 -21.18 14.81 12.30
CA LEU A 403 -22.45 14.14 12.03
C LEU A 403 -23.29 14.13 13.31
N THR A 404 -24.60 14.29 13.20
CA THR A 404 -25.48 14.34 14.37
C THR A 404 -26.62 13.32 14.23
N LEU A 405 -26.74 12.48 15.26
CA LEU A 405 -27.90 11.62 15.52
C LEU A 405 -28.77 12.31 16.57
N SER A 406 -29.94 12.79 16.17
CA SER A 406 -30.89 13.49 17.07
C SER A 406 -32.16 12.64 17.29
N ASN A 407 -33.10 13.15 18.10
CA ASN A 407 -34.37 12.48 18.43
C ASN A 407 -34.18 11.16 19.21
N LEU A 408 -33.23 11.16 20.14
CA LEU A 408 -32.91 10.02 20.98
C LEU A 408 -33.51 10.13 22.40
N SER A 409 -34.36 11.11 22.65
CA SER A 409 -34.94 11.41 23.98
C SER A 409 -35.75 10.24 24.56
N ASP A 410 -36.43 9.50 23.68
CA ASP A 410 -37.40 8.46 24.06
C ASP A 410 -36.76 7.09 24.25
N LEU A 411 -35.43 7.01 24.18
CA LEU A 411 -34.68 5.79 24.45
C LEU A 411 -34.59 5.54 25.95
N ASP A 412 -34.69 4.26 26.33
CA ASP A 412 -34.49 3.82 27.70
C ASP A 412 -33.05 4.09 28.17
N ASP A 413 -32.87 4.38 29.45
CA ASP A 413 -31.56 4.50 30.08
C ASP A 413 -30.82 3.17 29.99
N SER A 414 -29.87 3.09 29.05
CA SER A 414 -29.18 1.86 28.72
C SER A 414 -27.87 2.15 27.97
N LEU A 415 -27.12 1.07 27.79
CA LEU A 415 -25.97 1.01 26.90
C LEU A 415 -26.44 0.84 25.44
N TYR A 416 -25.84 1.60 24.53
CA TYR A 416 -26.05 1.47 23.08
C TYR A 416 -24.71 1.49 22.35
N PHE A 417 -24.75 1.09 21.08
CA PHE A 417 -23.63 1.13 20.15
C PHE A 417 -24.02 1.97 18.94
N VAL A 418 -23.18 2.94 18.58
CA VAL A 418 -23.28 3.67 17.32
C VAL A 418 -22.29 3.06 16.34
N LYS A 419 -22.79 2.40 15.31
CA LYS A 419 -22.01 1.96 14.16
C LYS A 419 -22.05 3.04 13.09
N ILE A 420 -20.90 3.62 12.80
CA ILE A 420 -20.70 4.62 11.75
C ILE A 420 -20.08 3.91 10.56
N THR A 421 -20.75 3.94 9.41
CA THR A 421 -20.26 3.34 8.16
C THR A 421 -20.06 4.45 7.13
N ASN A 422 -18.88 4.55 6.53
CA ASN A 422 -18.69 5.39 5.36
C ASN A 422 -19.41 4.75 4.18
N SER A 423 -20.34 5.46 3.55
CA SER A 423 -21.20 4.90 2.49
C SER A 423 -20.46 4.71 1.17
N THR A 424 -19.33 5.39 0.98
CA THR A 424 -18.48 5.28 -0.21
C THR A 424 -17.55 4.08 -0.10
N THR A 425 -16.88 3.94 1.04
CA THR A 425 -15.84 2.91 1.22
C THR A 425 -16.34 1.62 1.87
N GLY A 426 -17.49 1.66 2.55
CA GLY A 426 -18.01 0.52 3.35
C GLY A 426 -17.30 0.31 4.69
N ASN A 427 -16.22 1.07 4.96
CA ASN A 427 -15.51 1.01 6.23
C ASN A 427 -16.42 1.43 7.38
N ASN A 428 -16.34 0.72 8.50
CA ASN A 428 -17.19 0.99 9.64
C ASN A 428 -16.45 0.93 10.98
N ILE A 429 -16.91 1.76 11.91
CA ILE A 429 -16.45 1.83 13.28
C ILE A 429 -17.66 1.72 14.18
N THR A 430 -17.53 0.99 15.28
CA THR A 430 -18.56 0.96 16.31
C THR A 430 -18.06 1.62 17.59
N LYS A 431 -18.85 2.53 18.15
CA LYS A 431 -18.55 3.25 19.39
C LYS A 431 -19.63 2.97 20.42
N LYS A 432 -19.18 2.73 21.65
CA LYS A 432 -20.06 2.58 22.81
C LYS A 432 -20.56 3.94 23.29
N VAL A 433 -21.86 4.05 23.53
CA VAL A 433 -22.52 5.24 24.11
C VAL A 433 -23.51 4.85 25.21
N ILE A 434 -23.73 5.73 26.18
CA ILE A 434 -24.60 5.51 27.33
C ILE A 434 -25.71 6.55 27.31
N LYS A 435 -26.97 6.11 27.38
CA LYS A 435 -28.14 6.99 27.53
C LYS A 435 -28.39 7.24 29.02
N ASN A 436 -28.62 8.51 29.36
CA ASN A 436 -29.01 8.99 30.68
C ASN A 436 -30.39 9.66 30.69
#